data_AF-A0A8J8BE52-F1
#
_entry.id   AF-A0A8J8BE52-F1
#
_cell.length_a   1.000
_cell.length_b   1.000
_cell.length_c   1.000
_cell.angle_alpha   90.00
_cell.angle_beta   90.00
_cell.angle_gamma   90.00
#
_symmetry.space_group_name_H-M   'P 1'
#
loop_
_entity.id
_entity.type
_entity.pdbx_description
1 polymer ?
#
loop_
_entity_poly.entity_id
_entity_poly.type
_entity_poly.pdbx_seq_one_letter_code
_entity_poly.pdbx_strand_id
1 'polypeptide(L)'
;MRSVSGPLRLEALDAAVMNDKGELTLPANIPGAWIVADQTITPSGRVFVLPVVMQCQNGTHEECWNWLARQHLRQEVTYQPAGRYWDMQAHECAIYLALALDLSGVCVWRVRGGLLH
;
A
#
# COMPACT_ATOMS: atom_id res chain seq x y z
N MET A 1 -8.52 -1.28 -3.17
CA MET A 1 -7.06 -1.56 -3.16
C MET A 1 -6.77 -2.57 -4.25
N ARG A 2 -5.61 -2.48 -4.90
CA ARG A 2 -5.16 -3.50 -5.85
C ARG A 2 -3.99 -4.24 -5.21
N SER A 3 -4.01 -5.56 -5.29
CA SER A 3 -2.87 -6.41 -4.96
C SER A 3 -2.28 -6.91 -6.27
N VAL A 4 -0.96 -6.87 -6.39
CA VAL A 4 -0.21 -7.52 -7.47
C VAL A 4 0.74 -8.50 -6.81
N SER A 5 0.71 -9.75 -7.27
CA SER A 5 1.67 -10.77 -6.87
C SER A 5 2.53 -11.18 -8.06
N GLY A 6 3.83 -11.33 -7.82
CA GLY A 6 4.80 -11.74 -8.81
C GLY A 6 5.79 -12.75 -8.23
N PRO A 7 6.52 -13.51 -9.07
CA PRO A 7 7.62 -14.34 -8.60
C PRO A 7 8.67 -13.47 -7.88
N LEU A 8 9.28 -14.02 -6.83
CA LEU A 8 10.43 -13.37 -6.19
C LEU A 8 11.55 -13.19 -7.23
N ARG A 9 11.96 -11.94 -7.47
CA ARG A 9 13.12 -11.66 -8.32
C ARG A 9 14.38 -11.78 -7.48
N LEU A 10 15.29 -12.67 -7.88
CA LEU A 10 16.53 -12.93 -7.14
C LEU A 10 17.42 -11.69 -7.06
N GLU A 11 17.41 -10.86 -8.10
CA GLU A 11 18.13 -9.57 -8.12
C GLU A 11 17.59 -8.55 -7.10
N ALA A 12 16.31 -8.65 -6.73
CA ALA A 12 15.73 -7.76 -5.73
C ALA A 12 16.11 -8.17 -4.30
N LEU A 13 16.62 -9.39 -4.11
CA LEU A 13 17.04 -9.90 -2.80
C LEU A 13 18.25 -9.16 -2.24
N ASP A 14 19.10 -8.59 -3.09
CA ASP A 14 20.22 -7.76 -2.65
C ASP A 14 19.77 -6.52 -1.85
N ALA A 15 18.58 -6.01 -2.20
CA ALA A 15 17.93 -4.91 -1.49
C ALA A 15 16.85 -5.39 -0.51
N ALA A 16 16.74 -6.70 -0.27
CA ALA A 16 15.77 -7.22 0.67
C ALA A 16 16.16 -6.85 2.10
N VAL A 17 15.16 -6.45 2.88
CA VAL A 17 15.32 -6.08 4.28
C VAL A 17 14.49 -7.04 5.11
N MET A 18 15.01 -7.40 6.28
CA MET A 18 14.26 -8.18 7.25
C MET A 18 13.66 -7.22 8.28
N ASN A 19 12.37 -7.32 8.54
CA ASN A 19 11.73 -6.51 9.57
C ASN A 19 11.91 -7.12 10.98
N ASP A 20 11.42 -6.43 12.01
CA ASP A 20 11.51 -6.87 13.42
C ASP A 20 10.82 -8.23 13.70
N LYS A 21 9.98 -8.72 12.78
CA LYS A 21 9.27 -10.00 12.89
C LYS A 21 9.97 -11.13 12.14
N GLY A 22 11.12 -10.86 11.50
CA GLY A 22 11.82 -11.84 10.66
C GLY A 22 11.19 -12.06 9.29
N GLU A 23 10.27 -11.18 8.88
CA GLU A 23 9.65 -11.23 7.55
C GLU A 23 10.58 -10.57 6.54
N LEU A 24 10.70 -11.20 5.37
CA LEU A 24 11.49 -10.66 4.27
C LEU A 24 10.65 -9.68 3.46
N THR A 25 11.08 -8.43 3.37
CA THR A 25 10.46 -7.41 2.53
C THR A 25 11.42 -6.98 1.42
N LEU A 26 10.87 -6.72 0.24
CA LEU A 26 11.60 -6.30 -0.94
C LEU A 26 11.10 -4.91 -1.33
N PRO A 27 11.94 -4.00 -1.83
CA PRO A 27 11.44 -2.70 -2.27
C PRO A 27 10.62 -2.85 -3.55
N ALA A 28 9.30 -2.65 -3.48
CA ALA A 28 8.48 -2.45 -4.67
C ALA A 28 8.49 -0.98 -5.11
N ASN A 29 8.55 -0.75 -6.42
CA ASN A 29 8.33 0.56 -7.02
C ASN A 29 7.26 0.45 -8.09
N ILE A 30 6.06 0.97 -7.79
CA ILE A 30 4.95 1.05 -8.74
C ILE A 30 4.69 2.54 -8.99
N PRO A 31 4.98 3.05 -10.20
CA PRO A 31 4.89 4.49 -10.48
C PRO A 31 3.45 5.00 -10.29
N GLY A 32 3.30 6.09 -9.54
CA GLY A 32 2.00 6.70 -9.26
C GLY A 32 1.09 5.87 -8.34
N ALA A 33 1.64 4.88 -7.63
CA ALA A 33 0.90 4.09 -6.66
C ALA A 33 1.44 4.34 -5.24
N TRP A 34 0.52 4.45 -4.29
CA TRP A 34 0.84 4.46 -2.87
C TRP A 34 0.88 3.02 -2.38
N ILE A 35 2.08 2.53 -2.03
CA ILE A 35 2.27 1.18 -1.51
C ILE A 35 1.82 1.17 -0.05
N VAL A 36 0.86 0.31 0.26
CA VAL A 36 0.28 0.18 1.61
C VAL A 36 0.92 -0.99 2.34
N ALA A 37 1.20 -2.07 1.63
CA ALA A 37 1.87 -3.24 2.18
C ALA A 37 2.77 -3.86 1.12
N ASP A 38 3.93 -4.33 1.57
CA ASP A 38 4.89 -5.08 0.78
C ASP A 38 5.34 -6.28 1.61
N GLN A 39 5.05 -7.49 1.13
CA GLN A 39 5.29 -8.71 1.87
C GLN A 39 5.70 -9.84 0.94
N THR A 40 6.66 -10.65 1.38
CA THR A 40 6.96 -11.91 0.72
C THR A 40 6.02 -12.99 1.21
N ILE A 41 5.33 -13.66 0.30
CA ILE A 41 4.39 -14.75 0.59
C ILE A 41 4.89 -16.08 0.04
N THR A 42 4.58 -17.15 0.75
CA THR A 42 4.75 -18.52 0.28
C THR A 42 3.75 -18.84 -0.83
N PRO A 43 3.97 -19.91 -1.63
CA PRO A 43 2.96 -20.41 -2.57
C PRO A 43 1.59 -20.72 -1.94
N SER A 44 1.58 -20.96 -0.62
CA SER A 44 0.36 -21.19 0.16
C SER A 44 -0.41 -19.91 0.53
N GLY A 45 0.12 -18.74 0.19
CA GLY A 45 -0.49 -17.43 0.49
C GLY A 45 -0.21 -16.91 1.91
N ARG A 46 0.67 -17.56 2.66
CA ARG A 46 1.10 -17.10 4.00
C ARG A 46 2.33 -16.22 3.91
N VAL A 47 2.41 -15.18 4.74
CA VAL A 47 3.62 -14.35 4.88
C VAL A 47 4.81 -15.24 5.24
N PHE A 48 5.91 -15.06 4.52
CA PHE A 48 7.13 -15.80 4.71
C PHE A 48 7.98 -15.13 5.79
N VAL A 49 8.16 -15.86 6.89
CA VAL A 49 9.12 -15.54 7.94
C VAL A 49 10.33 -16.42 7.72
N LEU A 50 11.53 -15.83 7.72
CA LEU A 50 12.74 -16.60 7.46
C LEU A 50 12.98 -17.58 8.64
N PRO A 51 12.91 -18.91 8.41
CA PRO A 51 13.22 -19.86 9.45
C PRO A 51 14.73 -19.87 9.72
N VAL A 52 15.10 -20.30 10.93
CA VAL A 52 16.52 -20.51 11.28
C VAL A 52 17.07 -21.66 10.43
N VAL A 53 17.77 -21.32 9.35
CA VAL A 53 18.41 -22.26 8.43
C VAL A 53 19.91 -21.98 8.35
N MET A 54 20.72 -23.04 8.37
CA MET A 54 22.18 -22.90 8.41
C MET A 54 22.73 -22.18 7.17
N GLN A 55 22.06 -22.31 6.02
CA GLN A 55 22.43 -21.64 4.77
C GLN A 55 22.36 -20.11 4.89
N CYS A 56 21.46 -19.58 5.72
CA CYS A 56 21.31 -18.14 5.95
C CYS A 56 21.98 -17.66 7.24
N GLN A 57 22.34 -18.57 8.16
CA GLN A 57 23.05 -18.22 9.39
C GLN A 57 24.57 -18.27 9.27
N ASN A 58 25.10 -19.36 8.70
CA ASN A 58 26.54 -19.62 8.63
C ASN A 58 27.06 -19.70 7.20
N GLY A 59 26.16 -19.76 6.21
CA GLY A 59 26.51 -19.77 4.80
C GLY A 59 26.77 -18.38 4.23
N THR A 60 27.16 -18.35 2.97
CA THR A 60 27.26 -17.11 2.19
C THR A 60 25.88 -16.61 1.78
N HIS A 61 25.75 -15.32 1.47
CA HIS A 61 24.50 -14.74 0.96
C HIS A 61 23.95 -15.52 -0.25
N GLU A 62 24.82 -16.00 -1.14
CA GLU A 62 24.44 -16.75 -2.34
C GLU A 62 23.83 -18.11 -2.01
N GLU A 63 24.32 -18.80 -0.98
CA GLU A 63 23.75 -20.06 -0.51
C GLU A 63 22.36 -19.86 0.10
N CYS A 64 22.18 -18.77 0.84
CA CYS A 64 20.87 -18.36 1.35
C CYS A 64 19.91 -18.06 0.19
N TRP A 65 20.34 -17.25 -0.80
CA TRP A 65 19.50 -16.91 -1.95
C TRP A 65 19.12 -18.12 -2.80
N ASN A 66 20.04 -19.05 -3.05
CA ASN A 66 19.74 -20.30 -3.73
C ASN A 66 18.77 -21.20 -2.95
N TRP A 67 18.78 -21.13 -1.61
CA TRP A 67 17.78 -21.81 -0.79
C TRP A 67 16.41 -21.13 -0.88
N LEU A 68 16.33 -19.80 -0.79
CA LEU A 68 15.06 -19.05 -0.95
C LEU A 68 14.46 -19.23 -2.35
N ALA A 69 15.29 -19.24 -3.40
CA ALA A 69 14.87 -19.48 -4.78
C ALA A 69 14.09 -20.80 -4.92
N ARG A 70 14.48 -21.84 -4.18
CA ARG A 70 13.83 -23.15 -4.16
C ARG A 70 12.51 -23.18 -3.41
N GLN A 71 12.22 -22.18 -2.57
CA GLN A 71 10.95 -22.08 -1.83
C GLN A 71 9.80 -21.52 -2.68
N HIS A 72 10.07 -21.12 -3.94
CA HIS A 72 9.09 -20.56 -4.87
C HIS A 72 8.27 -19.40 -4.27
N LEU A 73 8.94 -18.56 -3.49
CA LEU A 73 8.30 -17.41 -2.85
C LEU A 73 7.79 -16.42 -3.90
N ARG A 74 6.80 -15.64 -3.50
CA ARG A 74 6.22 -14.58 -4.32
C ARG A 74 6.23 -13.29 -3.54
N GLN A 75 6.47 -12.18 -4.23
CA GLN A 75 6.27 -10.87 -3.64
C GLN A 75 4.82 -10.46 -3.87
N GLU A 76 4.14 -10.03 -2.81
CA GLU A 76 2.81 -9.46 -2.87
C GLU A 76 2.85 -7.99 -2.45
N VAL A 77 2.46 -7.12 -3.37
CA VAL A 77 2.44 -5.66 -3.17
C VAL A 77 1.01 -5.18 -3.23
N THR A 78 0.53 -4.66 -2.10
CA THR A 78 -0.78 -4.01 -2.03
C THR A 78 -0.62 -2.51 -2.17
N TYR A 79 -1.26 -1.94 -3.18
CA TYR A 79 -1.18 -0.51 -3.44
C TYR A 79 -2.54 0.13 -3.69
N GLN A 80 -2.56 1.45 -3.52
CA GLN A 80 -3.65 2.30 -3.93
C GLN A 80 -3.23 3.17 -5.13
N PRO A 81 -4.00 3.17 -6.23
CA PRO A 81 -3.73 4.05 -7.35
C PRO A 81 -3.93 5.51 -6.95
N ALA A 82 -2.95 6.38 -7.21
CA ALA A 82 -3.02 7.80 -6.83
C ALA A 82 -4.18 8.55 -7.50
N GLY A 83 -4.73 8.04 -8.61
CA GLY A 83 -5.87 8.65 -9.31
C GLY A 83 -7.15 8.77 -8.47
N ARG A 84 -7.36 7.92 -7.46
CA ARG A 84 -8.57 7.99 -6.62
C ARG A 84 -8.52 9.03 -5.51
N TYR A 85 -7.33 9.51 -5.14
CA TYR A 85 -7.19 10.49 -4.07
C TYR A 85 -7.89 11.80 -4.46
N TRP A 86 -7.65 12.26 -5.69
CA TRP A 86 -8.21 13.50 -6.20
C TRP A 86 -9.72 13.42 -6.42
N ASP A 87 -10.23 12.29 -6.92
CA ASP A 87 -11.69 12.10 -7.02
C ASP A 87 -12.35 12.16 -5.66
N MET A 88 -11.83 11.43 -4.65
CA MET A 88 -12.40 11.45 -3.31
C MET A 88 -12.36 12.85 -2.70
N GLN A 89 -11.24 13.55 -2.82
CA GLN A 89 -11.10 14.91 -2.32
C GLN A 89 -12.02 15.90 -3.04
N ALA A 90 -12.25 15.73 -4.34
CA ALA A 90 -13.20 16.56 -5.08
C ALA A 90 -14.64 16.36 -4.59
N HIS A 91 -15.04 15.13 -4.26
CA HIS A 91 -16.37 14.85 -3.72
C HIS A 91 -16.55 15.46 -2.33
N GLU A 92 -15.57 15.32 -1.43
CA GLU A 92 -15.63 15.94 -0.10
C GLU A 92 -15.69 17.47 -0.20
N CYS A 93 -14.83 18.07 -1.04
CA CYS A 93 -14.84 19.50 -1.30
C CYS A 93 -16.20 19.96 -1.85
N ALA A 94 -16.79 19.24 -2.80
CA ALA A 94 -18.10 19.55 -3.35
C ALA A 94 -19.22 19.49 -2.31
N ILE A 95 -19.20 18.50 -1.41
CA ILE A 95 -20.19 18.38 -0.32
C ILE A 95 -20.06 19.56 0.65
N TYR A 96 -18.84 19.87 1.11
CA TYR A 96 -18.63 20.99 2.03
C TYR A 96 -18.96 22.34 1.40
N LEU A 97 -18.62 22.54 0.13
CA LEU A 97 -19.00 23.74 -0.62
C LEU A 97 -20.51 23.86 -0.77
N ALA A 98 -21.20 22.76 -1.11
CA ALA A 98 -22.65 22.75 -1.21
C ALA A 98 -23.30 23.13 0.12
N LEU A 99 -22.86 22.51 1.24
CA LEU A 99 -23.36 22.84 2.58
C LEU A 99 -23.08 24.30 2.97
N ALA A 100 -21.90 24.83 2.64
CA ALA A 100 -21.54 26.22 2.92
C ALA A 100 -22.40 27.21 2.13
N LEU A 101 -22.66 26.92 0.85
CA LEU A 101 -23.53 27.72 -0.01
C LEU A 101 -25.00 27.67 0.45
N ASP A 102 -25.49 26.50 0.83
CA ASP A 102 -26.85 26.33 1.36
C ASP A 102 -27.03 27.14 2.64
N LEU A 103 -26.11 27.01 3.59
CA LEU A 103 -26.16 27.74 4.85
C LEU A 103 -26.08 29.27 4.61
N SER A 104 -25.15 29.69 3.75
CA SER A 104 -25.00 31.11 3.39
C SER A 104 -26.24 31.66 2.71
N GLY A 105 -26.83 30.91 1.77
CA GLY A 105 -28.07 31.24 1.09
C GLY A 105 -29.26 31.36 2.04
N VAL A 106 -29.41 30.41 2.96
CA VAL A 106 -30.44 30.44 4.01
C VAL A 106 -30.27 31.65 4.93
N CYS A 107 -29.03 31.97 5.33
CA CYS A 107 -28.74 33.16 6.14
C CYS A 107 -29.12 34.45 5.41
N VAL A 108 -28.72 34.58 4.14
CA VAL A 108 -29.06 35.75 3.31
C VAL A 108 -30.57 35.85 3.10
N TRP A 109 -31.25 34.72 2.83
CA TRP A 109 -32.69 34.67 2.68
C TRP A 109 -33.42 35.04 3.97
N ARG A 110 -32.93 34.61 5.14
CA ARG A 110 -33.51 35.04 6.43
C ARG A 110 -33.31 36.52 6.71
N VAL A 111 -32.13 37.07 6.41
CA VAL A 111 -31.85 38.51 6.62
C VAL A 111 -32.64 39.37 5.65
N ARG A 112 -32.82 38.94 4.40
CA ARG A 112 -33.54 39.71 3.37
C ARG A 112 -35.05 39.43 3.34
N GLY A 113 -35.45 38.23 3.70
CA GLY A 113 -36.84 37.74 3.77
C GLY A 113 -37.50 37.93 5.13
N GLY A 114 -36.74 38.25 6.18
CA GLY A 114 -37.25 38.89 7.39
C GLY A 114 -37.75 40.33 7.16
N LEU A 115 -37.73 40.83 5.92
CA LEU A 115 -38.33 42.10 5.50
C LEU A 115 -39.73 41.95 4.87
N LEU A 116 -40.33 40.75 4.93
CA LEU A 116 -41.69 40.46 4.45
C LEU A 116 -42.54 39.68 5.48
N HIS A 117 -42.33 39.93 6.78
CA HIS A 117 -43.34 39.73 7.82
C HIS A 117 -43.41 40.95 8.72
#